data_AF-A0A6L7WSG1-F1
#
_entry.id   AF-A0A6L7WSG1-F1
#
_cell.length_a   1.000
_cell.length_b   1.000
_cell.length_c   1.000
_cell.angle_alpha   90.00
_cell.angle_beta   90.00
_cell.angle_gamma   90.00
#
_symmetry.space_group_name_H-M   'P 1'
#
loop_
_entity.id
_entity.type
_entity.pdbx_description
1 polymer ?
#
loop_
_entity_poly.entity_id
_entity_poly.type
_entity_poly.pdbx_seq_one_letter_code
_entity_poly.pdbx_strand_id
1 'polypeptide(L)'
;MTTKVTDSYGRHYAQSSSADADQAEFNALKYGAASVDAGTYDDRLAGTLDDPDAGENRERWHREDLRSDTAAGRTQEEIERRAALLGAAYPFTLDQGTLAYAESPGRLYEFFLCICNTQLTQGEHAWLPRVFERVAARLVAAYFGACAQSIHVGFPRDDVVGKSFRKAMATVAQRTGEWTWGPDEGLPSEYHRGDEGCDFVVCLDAADGRQIGQLFVLGQCACGNDWDTKFGDLNLERLRKWFKPFPVVEPVRSFATPHHVADVRLREVSRESGLFFDRARLTSIASEAPSDVLDEGIEQRIRNLVQLVLS
;
A
#
# COMPACT_ATOMS: atom_id res chain seq x y z
N MET A 1 -6.09 -3.82 -33.12
CA MET A 1 -6.06 -2.59 -32.29
C MET A 1 -7.22 -2.49 -31.30
N THR A 2 -8.31 -3.26 -31.48
CA THR A 2 -9.50 -3.26 -30.62
C THR A 2 -9.30 -3.94 -29.25
N THR A 3 -8.40 -4.92 -29.15
CA THR A 3 -8.21 -5.74 -27.94
C THR A 3 -7.52 -5.02 -26.77
N LYS A 4 -6.60 -4.07 -27.05
CA LYS A 4 -5.91 -3.30 -26.00
C LYS A 4 -6.82 -2.26 -25.33
N VAL A 5 -7.75 -1.69 -26.09
CA VAL A 5 -8.67 -0.67 -25.61
C VAL A 5 -9.71 -1.31 -24.68
N THR A 6 -10.34 -2.42 -25.09
CA THR A 6 -11.30 -3.16 -24.25
C THR A 6 -10.69 -3.66 -22.93
N ASP A 7 -9.43 -4.08 -22.96
CA ASP A 7 -8.69 -4.56 -21.79
C ASP A 7 -8.34 -3.41 -20.82
N SER A 8 -7.95 -2.24 -21.33
CA SER A 8 -7.72 -1.04 -20.51
C SER A 8 -9.00 -0.51 -19.86
N TYR A 9 -10.13 -0.52 -20.57
CA TYR A 9 -11.42 -0.11 -20.01
C TYR A 9 -11.86 -1.05 -18.87
N GLY A 10 -11.74 -2.37 -19.05
CA GLY A 10 -12.06 -3.34 -18.01
C GLY A 10 -11.22 -3.17 -16.74
N ARG A 11 -9.92 -2.88 -16.87
CA ARG A 11 -9.03 -2.61 -15.73
C ARG A 11 -9.41 -1.36 -14.95
N HIS A 12 -9.76 -0.28 -15.64
CA HIS A 12 -10.20 0.96 -15.00
C HIS A 12 -11.47 0.74 -14.17
N TYR A 13 -12.48 0.07 -14.74
CA TYR A 13 -13.71 -0.25 -14.02
C TYR A 13 -13.47 -1.14 -12.80
N ALA A 14 -12.62 -2.16 -12.91
CA ALA A 14 -12.30 -3.02 -11.79
C ALA A 14 -11.60 -2.25 -10.64
N GLN A 15 -10.71 -1.30 -10.98
CA GLN A 15 -10.07 -0.46 -9.97
C GLN A 15 -11.04 0.55 -9.34
N SER A 16 -11.95 1.14 -10.12
CA SER A 16 -13.01 2.03 -9.59
C SER A 16 -13.94 1.26 -8.65
N SER A 17 -14.32 0.02 -8.97
CA SER A 17 -15.11 -0.82 -8.07
C SER A 17 -14.38 -1.10 -6.74
N SER A 18 -13.04 -1.17 -6.77
CA SER A 18 -12.22 -1.28 -5.55
C SER A 18 -12.26 0.01 -4.71
N ALA A 19 -12.29 1.18 -5.33
CA ALA A 19 -12.40 2.46 -4.64
C ALA A 19 -13.81 2.66 -4.03
N ASP A 20 -14.86 2.29 -4.77
CA ASP A 20 -16.24 2.33 -4.26
C ASP A 20 -16.40 1.43 -3.02
N ALA A 21 -15.78 0.24 -3.05
CA ALA A 21 -15.77 -0.68 -1.92
C ALA A 21 -15.04 -0.08 -0.71
N ASP A 22 -13.92 0.63 -0.92
CA ASP A 22 -13.21 1.34 0.15
C ASP A 22 -14.09 2.41 0.79
N GLN A 23 -14.85 3.15 -0.01
CA GLN A 23 -15.74 4.20 0.50
C GLN A 23 -16.90 3.61 1.32
N ALA A 24 -17.49 2.50 0.86
CA ALA A 24 -18.53 1.79 1.60
C ALA A 24 -18.00 1.20 2.93
N GLU A 25 -16.84 0.54 2.90
CA GLU A 25 -16.14 0.02 4.08
C GLU A 25 -15.79 1.15 5.07
N PHE A 26 -15.32 2.29 4.58
CA PHE A 26 -14.94 3.42 5.44
C PHE A 26 -16.16 4.04 6.13
N ASN A 27 -17.28 4.14 5.42
CA ASN A 27 -18.55 4.56 6.01
C ASN A 27 -19.02 3.57 7.08
N ALA A 28 -18.93 2.26 6.83
CA ALA A 28 -19.27 1.24 7.82
C ALA A 28 -18.34 1.30 9.05
N LEU A 29 -17.04 1.53 8.85
CA LEU A 29 -16.07 1.72 9.94
C LEU A 29 -16.41 2.95 10.80
N LYS A 30 -16.83 4.05 10.18
CA LYS A 30 -17.15 5.30 10.88
C LYS A 30 -18.48 5.26 11.64
N TYR A 31 -19.51 4.66 11.05
CA TYR A 31 -20.88 4.69 11.58
C TYR A 31 -21.34 3.36 12.19
N GLY A 32 -20.48 2.33 12.17
CA GLY A 32 -20.78 0.96 12.62
C GLY A 32 -21.46 0.09 11.55
N ALA A 33 -22.18 0.70 10.61
CA ALA A 33 -22.73 0.04 9.44
C ALA A 33 -22.95 1.03 8.28
N ALA A 34 -22.98 0.55 7.04
CA ALA A 34 -23.31 1.34 5.85
C ALA A 34 -23.95 0.47 4.75
N SER A 35 -24.75 1.09 3.89
CA SER A 35 -25.18 0.45 2.64
C SER A 35 -24.00 0.35 1.68
N VAL A 36 -23.92 -0.73 0.90
CA VAL A 36 -22.95 -0.87 -0.20
C VAL A 36 -23.07 0.27 -1.22
N ASP A 37 -24.29 0.77 -1.44
CA ASP A 37 -24.56 1.88 -2.36
C ASP A 37 -23.91 3.20 -1.94
N ALA A 38 -23.56 3.34 -0.66
CA ALA A 38 -22.93 4.55 -0.13
C ALA A 38 -21.58 4.84 -0.80
N GLY A 39 -20.88 3.81 -1.29
CA GLY A 39 -19.62 3.99 -2.03
C GLY A 39 -19.80 4.68 -3.38
N THR A 40 -20.92 4.44 -4.04
CA THR A 40 -21.21 4.97 -5.40
C THR A 40 -21.78 6.39 -5.40
N TYR A 41 -22.16 6.92 -4.24
CA TYR A 41 -22.87 8.19 -4.11
C TYR A 41 -21.96 9.41 -4.30
N ASP A 42 -20.69 9.31 -3.89
CA ASP A 42 -19.71 10.39 -4.07
C ASP A 42 -19.26 10.52 -5.54
N ASP A 43 -19.08 9.39 -6.24
CA ASP A 43 -18.83 9.37 -7.69
C ASP A 43 -19.99 9.98 -8.49
N ARG A 44 -21.23 9.79 -8.03
CA ARG A 44 -22.42 10.44 -8.60
C ARG A 44 -22.34 11.96 -8.46
N LEU A 45 -21.92 12.48 -7.30
CA LEU A 45 -21.82 13.92 -7.06
C LEU A 45 -20.72 14.55 -7.93
N ALA A 46 -19.58 13.87 -8.08
CA ALA A 46 -18.48 14.31 -8.92
C ALA A 46 -18.85 14.33 -10.42
N GLY A 47 -19.46 13.25 -10.93
CA GLY A 47 -19.84 13.14 -12.33
C GLY A 47 -20.99 14.06 -12.76
N THR A 48 -21.81 14.53 -11.82
CA THR A 48 -22.93 15.45 -12.10
C THR A 48 -22.45 16.88 -12.37
N LEU A 49 -21.26 17.26 -11.89
CA LEU A 49 -20.71 18.62 -12.03
C LEU A 49 -20.06 18.90 -13.41
N ASP A 50 -19.76 17.87 -14.20
CA ASP A 50 -19.02 17.98 -15.47
C ASP A 50 -19.91 18.10 -16.74
N ASP A 51 -21.25 18.14 -16.61
CA ASP A 51 -22.16 18.11 -17.78
C ASP A 51 -23.06 19.37 -17.89
N PRO A 52 -22.71 20.36 -18.75
CA PRO A 52 -23.42 21.63 -18.87
C PRO A 52 -24.66 21.63 -19.80
N ASP A 53 -25.07 20.52 -20.44
CA ASP A 53 -26.23 20.52 -21.36
C ASP A 53 -27.47 19.82 -20.76
N ALA A 54 -28.38 20.64 -20.23
CA ALA A 54 -29.66 20.21 -19.67
C ALA A 54 -30.73 20.03 -20.78
N GLY A 55 -30.79 18.84 -21.37
CA GLY A 55 -31.86 18.42 -22.28
C GLY A 55 -32.22 16.94 -22.14
N GLU A 56 -33.53 16.65 -22.04
CA GLU A 56 -34.18 15.32 -22.02
C GLU A 56 -34.05 14.47 -20.73
N ASN A 57 -34.88 14.85 -19.77
CA ASN A 57 -34.89 14.44 -18.37
C ASN A 57 -35.55 13.06 -18.07
N ARG A 58 -35.55 12.08 -18.99
CA ARG A 58 -36.13 10.73 -18.71
C ARG A 58 -35.21 9.60 -19.13
N GLU A 59 -34.62 9.70 -20.32
CA GLU A 59 -33.59 8.76 -20.78
C GLU A 59 -32.30 8.89 -19.97
N ARG A 60 -31.99 10.11 -19.49
CA ARG A 60 -30.88 10.34 -18.55
C ARG A 60 -31.08 9.61 -17.23
N TRP A 61 -32.26 9.70 -16.61
CA TRP A 61 -32.56 9.02 -15.35
C TRP A 61 -32.48 7.50 -15.48
N HIS A 62 -33.07 6.93 -16.54
CA HIS A 62 -32.97 5.48 -16.76
C HIS A 62 -31.52 5.01 -16.98
N ARG A 63 -30.69 5.83 -17.64
CA ARG A 63 -29.27 5.52 -17.86
C ARG A 63 -28.44 5.68 -16.59
N GLU A 64 -28.75 6.67 -15.76
CA GLU A 64 -28.12 6.88 -14.45
C GLU A 64 -28.50 5.77 -13.49
N ASP A 65 -29.79 5.41 -13.38
CA ASP A 65 -30.27 4.31 -12.54
C ASP A 65 -29.59 2.98 -12.92
N LEU A 66 -29.55 2.63 -14.21
CA LEU A 66 -28.90 1.41 -14.67
C LEU A 66 -27.39 1.39 -14.37
N ARG A 67 -26.73 2.55 -14.45
CA ARG A 67 -25.31 2.69 -14.09
C ARG A 67 -25.09 2.52 -12.59
N SER A 68 -25.95 3.13 -11.77
CA SER A 68 -25.91 3.00 -10.31
C SER A 68 -26.14 1.56 -9.87
N ASP A 69 -27.15 0.88 -10.40
CA ASP A 69 -27.41 -0.54 -10.11
C ASP A 69 -26.22 -1.43 -10.50
N THR A 70 -25.61 -1.15 -11.66
CA THR A 70 -24.42 -1.88 -12.13
C THR A 70 -23.21 -1.62 -11.24
N ALA A 71 -23.02 -0.37 -10.78
CA ALA A 71 -21.92 0.00 -9.89
C ALA A 71 -22.08 -0.66 -8.52
N ALA A 72 -23.25 -0.55 -7.90
CA ALA A 72 -23.59 -1.19 -6.63
C ALA A 72 -23.36 -2.71 -6.67
N GLY A 73 -23.79 -3.38 -7.74
CA GLY A 73 -23.54 -4.81 -7.93
C GLY A 73 -22.05 -5.15 -7.96
N ARG A 74 -21.23 -4.35 -8.64
CA ARG A 74 -19.76 -4.55 -8.68
C ARG A 74 -19.08 -4.25 -7.35
N THR A 75 -19.53 -3.22 -6.65
CA THR A 75 -19.05 -2.90 -5.30
C THR A 75 -19.33 -4.08 -4.36
N GLN A 76 -20.53 -4.66 -4.44
CA GLN A 76 -20.91 -5.84 -3.66
C GLN A 76 -20.03 -7.05 -4.01
N GLU A 77 -19.85 -7.35 -5.30
CA GLU A 77 -18.97 -8.45 -5.76
C GLU A 77 -17.53 -8.28 -5.24
N GLU A 78 -17.01 -7.05 -5.25
CA GLU A 78 -15.68 -6.74 -4.75
C GLU A 78 -15.56 -6.91 -3.23
N ILE A 79 -16.57 -6.50 -2.46
CA ILE A 79 -16.66 -6.74 -1.01
C ILE A 79 -16.70 -8.23 -0.70
N GLU A 80 -17.56 -8.99 -1.39
CA GLU A 80 -17.68 -10.44 -1.20
C GLU A 80 -16.35 -11.14 -1.53
N ARG A 81 -15.66 -10.70 -2.58
CA ARG A 81 -14.33 -11.19 -2.94
C ARG A 81 -13.30 -10.90 -1.85
N ARG A 82 -13.28 -9.69 -1.28
CA ARG A 82 -12.38 -9.32 -0.17
C ARG A 82 -12.65 -10.16 1.07
N ALA A 83 -13.92 -10.35 1.42
CA ALA A 83 -14.34 -11.21 2.52
C ALA A 83 -13.86 -12.65 2.31
N ALA A 84 -13.99 -13.18 1.10
CA ALA A 84 -13.50 -14.53 0.77
C ALA A 84 -11.98 -14.64 0.82
N LEU A 85 -11.25 -13.60 0.37
CA LEU A 85 -9.80 -13.56 0.33
C LEU A 85 -9.16 -13.48 1.73
N LEU A 86 -9.76 -12.68 2.61
CA LEU A 86 -9.21 -12.36 3.93
C LEU A 86 -9.81 -13.20 5.06
N GLY A 87 -10.98 -13.81 4.86
CA GLY A 87 -11.65 -14.62 5.86
C GLY A 87 -11.83 -13.87 7.18
N ALA A 88 -11.34 -14.46 8.27
CA ALA A 88 -11.44 -13.87 9.61
C ALA A 88 -10.64 -12.56 9.78
N ALA A 89 -9.73 -12.24 8.86
CA ALA A 89 -8.97 -10.99 8.89
C ALA A 89 -9.74 -9.80 8.26
N TYR A 90 -10.90 -10.04 7.63
CA TYR A 90 -11.76 -9.00 7.10
C TYR A 90 -12.71 -8.46 8.19
N PRO A 91 -12.67 -7.16 8.53
CA PRO A 91 -13.44 -6.61 9.65
C PRO A 91 -14.89 -6.26 9.30
N PHE A 92 -15.46 -6.83 8.24
CA PHE A 92 -16.82 -6.54 7.82
C PHE A 92 -17.63 -7.80 7.53
N THR A 93 -18.92 -7.72 7.84
CA THR A 93 -19.91 -8.71 7.45
C THR A 93 -20.93 -8.06 6.53
N LEU A 94 -21.24 -8.71 5.42
CA LEU A 94 -22.25 -8.27 4.46
C LEU A 94 -23.55 -9.04 4.71
N ASP A 95 -24.64 -8.33 4.99
CA ASP A 95 -25.99 -8.88 5.09
C ASP A 95 -26.98 -8.00 4.31
N GLN A 96 -27.65 -8.57 3.31
CA GLN A 96 -28.67 -7.90 2.47
C GLN A 96 -28.26 -6.49 1.98
N GLY A 97 -27.01 -6.34 1.49
CA GLY A 97 -26.51 -5.05 0.98
C GLY A 97 -26.10 -4.05 2.07
N THR A 98 -26.14 -4.46 3.34
CA THR A 98 -25.60 -3.69 4.47
C THR A 98 -24.28 -4.28 4.93
N LEU A 99 -23.24 -3.46 4.93
CA LEU A 99 -21.95 -3.75 5.56
C LEU A 99 -22.02 -3.38 7.04
N ALA A 100 -21.77 -4.33 7.93
CA ALA A 100 -21.59 -4.09 9.35
C ALA A 100 -20.12 -4.26 9.72
N TYR A 101 -19.58 -3.31 10.49
CA TYR A 101 -18.20 -3.34 10.96
C TYR A 101 -18.07 -4.13 12.27
N ALA A 102 -17.05 -4.97 12.33
CA ALA A 102 -16.59 -5.66 13.53
C ALA A 102 -15.09 -5.40 13.71
N GLU A 103 -14.70 -4.85 14.84
CA GLU A 103 -13.30 -4.48 15.10
C GLU A 103 -12.34 -5.67 14.97
N SER A 104 -11.29 -5.51 14.16
CA SER A 104 -10.25 -6.52 14.02
C SER A 104 -9.16 -6.40 15.09
N PRO A 105 -8.52 -7.52 15.48
CA PRO A 105 -7.30 -7.49 16.27
C PRO A 105 -6.22 -6.61 15.59
N GLY A 106 -5.61 -5.70 16.36
CA GLY A 106 -4.54 -4.82 15.87
C GLY A 106 -4.98 -3.66 14.96
N ARG A 107 -6.23 -3.65 14.48
CA ARG A 107 -6.83 -2.59 13.64
C ARG A 107 -6.04 -2.27 12.36
N LEU A 108 -5.34 -3.26 11.79
CA LEU A 108 -4.47 -3.03 10.63
C LEU A 108 -5.25 -2.78 9.34
N TYR A 109 -6.33 -3.52 9.12
CA TYR A 109 -7.18 -3.31 7.95
C TYR A 109 -7.78 -1.90 8.00
N GLU A 110 -8.32 -1.52 9.16
CA GLU A 110 -8.90 -0.21 9.46
C GLU A 110 -7.85 0.89 9.26
N PHE A 111 -6.62 0.67 9.72
CA PHE A 111 -5.51 1.60 9.49
C PHE A 111 -5.23 1.82 8.02
N PHE A 112 -5.12 0.76 7.22
CA PHE A 112 -4.93 0.88 5.78
C PHE A 112 -6.08 1.60 5.10
N LEU A 113 -7.31 1.26 5.47
CA LEU A 113 -8.53 1.90 4.96
C LEU A 113 -8.59 3.40 5.31
N CYS A 114 -8.22 3.78 6.53
CA CYS A 114 -8.11 5.17 6.95
C CYS A 114 -7.10 5.94 6.10
N ILE A 115 -5.96 5.33 5.72
CA ILE A 115 -4.98 5.97 4.84
C ILE A 115 -5.60 6.29 3.48
N CYS A 116 -6.34 5.35 2.88
CA CYS A 116 -6.97 5.53 1.57
C CYS A 116 -8.02 6.65 1.56
N ASN A 117 -8.68 6.90 2.70
CA ASN A 117 -9.80 7.84 2.82
C ASN A 117 -9.43 9.16 3.53
N THR A 118 -8.15 9.45 3.74
CA THR A 118 -7.68 10.66 4.44
C THR A 118 -6.73 11.48 3.60
N GLN A 119 -6.81 12.81 3.69
CA GLN A 119 -5.82 13.70 3.11
C GLN A 119 -4.49 13.65 3.88
N LEU A 120 -3.49 12.99 3.31
CA LEU A 120 -2.26 12.58 4.00
C LEU A 120 -1.23 13.68 4.27
N THR A 121 -1.37 14.85 3.64
CA THR A 121 -0.32 15.88 3.62
C THR A 121 -0.49 16.97 4.68
N GLN A 122 -1.50 16.88 5.55
CA GLN A 122 -1.83 17.95 6.49
C GLN A 122 -1.85 17.47 7.95
N GLY A 123 -1.29 18.29 8.85
CA GLY A 123 -1.43 18.12 10.30
C GLY A 123 -0.97 16.77 10.83
N GLU A 124 -1.74 16.21 11.77
CA GLU A 124 -1.43 14.94 12.43
C GLU A 124 -1.58 13.73 11.48
N HIS A 125 -2.35 13.86 10.40
CA HIS A 125 -2.51 12.82 9.38
C HIS A 125 -1.22 12.54 8.58
N ALA A 126 -0.23 13.44 8.63
CA ALA A 126 1.10 13.19 8.06
C ALA A 126 1.84 12.00 8.70
N TRP A 127 1.37 11.51 9.86
CA TRP A 127 1.89 10.30 10.49
C TRP A 127 1.35 9.01 9.91
N LEU A 128 0.21 9.03 9.23
CA LEU A 128 -0.37 7.86 8.55
C LEU A 128 0.62 7.18 7.59
N PRO A 129 1.17 7.86 6.56
CA PRO A 129 2.12 7.25 5.63
C PRO A 129 3.43 6.83 6.33
N ARG A 130 3.89 7.58 7.34
CA ARG A 130 5.13 7.28 8.07
C ARG A 130 5.04 6.00 8.89
N VAL A 131 3.89 5.76 9.50
CA VAL A 131 3.62 4.51 10.22
C VAL A 131 3.42 3.37 9.24
N PHE A 132 2.74 3.63 8.11
CA PHE A 132 2.58 2.64 7.04
C PHE A 132 3.93 2.11 6.55
N GLU A 133 4.91 2.96 6.25
CA GLU A 133 6.24 2.53 5.79
C GLU A 133 6.91 1.55 6.77
N ARG A 134 6.79 1.82 8.08
CA ARG A 134 7.36 0.97 9.15
C ARG A 134 6.62 -0.36 9.26
N VAL A 135 5.28 -0.32 9.20
CA VAL A 135 4.43 -1.52 9.21
C VAL A 135 4.71 -2.39 7.99
N ALA A 136 4.71 -1.80 6.79
CA ALA A 136 5.00 -2.49 5.55
C ALA A 136 6.39 -3.15 5.57
N ALA A 137 7.43 -2.45 6.03
CA ALA A 137 8.76 -3.02 6.16
C ALA A 137 8.78 -4.29 7.03
N ARG A 138 8.06 -4.30 8.16
CA ARG A 138 7.99 -5.45 9.07
C ARG A 138 7.14 -6.59 8.52
N LEU A 139 5.99 -6.29 7.91
CA LEU A 139 5.14 -7.31 7.29
C LEU A 139 5.84 -7.94 6.07
N VAL A 140 6.54 -7.17 5.25
CA VAL A 140 7.32 -7.73 4.13
C VAL A 140 8.46 -8.61 4.64
N ALA A 141 9.10 -8.28 5.75
CA ALA A 141 10.04 -9.22 6.39
C ALA A 141 9.34 -10.49 6.87
N ALA A 142 8.19 -10.38 7.56
CA ALA A 142 7.42 -11.53 8.03
C ALA A 142 6.99 -12.48 6.89
N TYR A 143 6.70 -11.95 5.70
CA TYR A 143 6.42 -12.75 4.50
C TYR A 143 7.58 -13.69 4.11
N PHE A 144 8.83 -13.31 4.38
CA PHE A 144 10.01 -14.15 4.16
C PHE A 144 10.36 -15.04 5.36
N GLY A 145 9.61 -14.94 6.45
CA GLY A 145 9.77 -15.77 7.65
C GLY A 145 10.86 -15.29 8.61
N ALA A 146 11.18 -16.13 9.58
CA ALA A 146 11.98 -15.75 10.75
C ALA A 146 13.45 -15.39 10.48
N CYS A 147 13.99 -15.73 9.30
CA CYS A 147 15.35 -15.36 8.90
C CYS A 147 15.43 -13.97 8.24
N ALA A 148 14.29 -13.30 8.05
CA ALA A 148 14.25 -11.99 7.43
C ALA A 148 14.18 -10.88 8.49
N GLN A 149 14.91 -9.80 8.24
CA GLN A 149 14.88 -8.59 9.04
C GLN A 149 14.68 -7.38 8.14
N SER A 150 13.95 -6.38 8.64
CA SER A 150 13.76 -5.12 7.93
C SER A 150 14.46 -3.94 8.60
N ILE A 151 14.85 -2.98 7.77
CA ILE A 151 15.44 -1.70 8.16
C ILE A 151 14.69 -0.61 7.39
N HIS A 152 14.02 0.29 8.10
CA HIS A 152 13.40 1.48 7.50
C HIS A 152 14.48 2.51 7.17
N VAL A 153 14.57 2.91 5.90
CA VAL A 153 15.57 3.85 5.37
C VAL A 153 14.93 5.08 4.70
N GLY A 154 13.60 5.11 4.59
CA GLY A 154 12.82 6.21 4.04
C GLY A 154 12.73 7.42 4.97
N PHE A 155 12.39 8.58 4.43
CA PHE A 155 12.23 9.80 5.20
C PHE A 155 10.81 9.96 5.79
N PRO A 156 10.62 10.31 7.08
CA PRO A 156 11.63 10.62 8.08
C PRO A 156 12.16 9.35 8.78
N ARG A 157 13.48 9.30 8.89
CA ARG A 157 14.24 8.18 9.46
C ARG A 157 14.28 8.26 10.98
N ASP A 158 14.39 7.11 11.61
CA ASP A 158 14.67 7.02 13.04
C ASP A 158 16.12 7.46 13.32
N ASP A 159 16.33 8.13 14.46
CA ASP A 159 17.66 8.62 14.86
C ASP A 159 18.70 7.50 14.94
N VAL A 160 18.27 6.28 15.29
CA VAL A 160 19.11 5.08 15.40
C VAL A 160 19.62 4.56 14.05
N VAL A 161 18.88 4.79 12.97
CA VAL A 161 19.27 4.38 11.61
C VAL A 161 20.11 5.49 10.93
N GLY A 162 19.84 6.75 11.30
CA GLY A 162 20.60 7.92 10.89
C GLY A 162 19.82 8.86 9.98
N LYS A 163 20.11 10.17 10.08
CA LYS A 163 19.29 11.23 9.47
C LYS A 163 19.43 11.36 7.94
N SER A 164 20.49 10.83 7.34
CA SER A 164 20.70 10.85 5.88
C SER A 164 20.61 9.45 5.30
N PHE A 165 20.26 9.34 4.01
CA PHE A 165 20.20 8.06 3.30
C PHE A 165 21.53 7.30 3.36
N ARG A 166 22.66 8.02 3.22
CA ARG A 166 24.01 7.45 3.42
C ARG A 166 24.16 6.77 4.77
N LYS A 167 23.73 7.43 5.86
CA LYS A 167 23.84 6.89 7.22
C LYS A 167 22.92 5.68 7.42
N ALA A 168 21.71 5.75 6.87
CA ALA A 168 20.79 4.62 6.89
C ALA A 168 21.38 3.40 6.20
N MET A 169 21.95 3.59 5.02
CA MET A 169 22.60 2.51 4.27
C MET A 169 23.92 2.06 4.90
N ALA A 170 24.61 2.90 5.68
CA ALA A 170 25.72 2.47 6.51
C ALA A 170 25.26 1.52 7.64
N THR A 171 24.05 1.72 8.19
CA THR A 171 23.43 0.77 9.13
C THR A 171 23.11 -0.55 8.44
N VAL A 172 22.59 -0.51 7.21
CA VAL A 172 22.38 -1.73 6.39
C VAL A 172 23.71 -2.46 6.15
N ALA A 173 24.75 -1.73 5.76
CA ALA A 173 26.08 -2.26 5.53
C ALA A 173 26.69 -2.89 6.78
N GLN A 174 26.58 -2.24 7.94
CA GLN A 174 27.11 -2.75 9.20
C GLN A 174 26.46 -4.08 9.60
N ARG A 175 25.18 -4.26 9.28
CA ARG A 175 24.45 -5.50 9.59
C ARG A 175 24.74 -6.63 8.61
N THR A 176 24.83 -6.29 7.33
CA THR A 176 24.77 -7.28 6.24
C THR A 176 26.13 -7.55 5.60
N GLY A 177 27.10 -6.64 5.72
CA GLY A 177 28.45 -6.81 5.18
C GLY A 177 28.59 -6.64 3.66
N GLU A 178 27.50 -6.63 2.88
CA GLU A 178 27.56 -6.54 1.41
C GLU A 178 27.44 -5.14 0.83
N TRP A 179 26.85 -4.20 1.57
CA TRP A 179 26.61 -2.86 1.05
C TRP A 179 27.82 -1.97 1.29
N THR A 180 28.46 -1.49 0.22
CA THR A 180 29.62 -0.58 0.35
C THR A 180 29.31 0.76 -0.28
N TRP A 181 29.22 1.82 0.53
CA TRP A 181 29.02 3.19 0.02
C TRP A 181 30.24 3.64 -0.77
N GLY A 182 30.05 3.87 -2.07
CA GLY A 182 31.11 4.17 -3.02
C GLY A 182 30.52 4.88 -4.24
N PRO A 183 30.24 6.19 -4.13
CA PRO A 183 29.62 6.95 -5.21
C PRO A 183 30.46 6.93 -6.50
N ASP A 184 29.78 7.00 -7.64
CA ASP A 184 30.39 7.22 -8.95
C ASP A 184 31.20 8.51 -8.99
N GLU A 185 32.17 8.55 -9.90
CA GLU A 185 32.99 9.73 -10.12
C GLU A 185 32.12 10.95 -10.46
N GLY A 186 32.39 12.08 -9.83
CA GLY A 186 31.62 13.31 -9.99
C GLY A 186 30.37 13.42 -9.11
N LEU A 187 29.99 12.37 -8.38
CA LEU A 187 28.93 12.45 -7.36
C LEU A 187 29.49 12.90 -6.00
N PRO A 188 28.68 13.60 -5.18
CA PRO A 188 29.11 14.00 -3.84
C PRO A 188 29.27 12.78 -2.94
N SER A 189 30.23 12.86 -2.00
CA SER A 189 30.43 11.82 -0.99
C SER A 189 29.25 11.70 -0.02
N GLU A 190 28.54 12.81 0.20
CA GLU A 190 27.31 12.90 0.98
C GLU A 190 26.10 13.13 0.07
N TYR A 191 25.04 12.33 0.28
CA TYR A 191 23.78 12.48 -0.42
C TYR A 191 22.73 13.08 0.51
N HIS A 192 22.22 14.26 0.13
CA HIS A 192 21.30 15.05 0.96
C HIS A 192 19.87 15.12 0.38
N ARG A 193 19.57 14.45 -0.73
CA ARG A 193 18.27 14.58 -1.42
C ARG A 193 17.49 13.26 -1.40
N GLY A 194 16.51 13.08 -0.52
CA GLY A 194 15.65 11.89 -0.55
C GLY A 194 16.40 10.58 -0.32
N ASP A 195 15.89 9.50 -0.92
CA ASP A 195 16.27 8.08 -0.71
C ASP A 195 16.24 7.26 -2.02
N GLU A 196 16.19 7.92 -3.17
CA GLU A 196 16.02 7.25 -4.48
C GLU A 196 14.78 6.34 -4.53
N GLY A 197 13.74 6.66 -3.75
CA GLY A 197 12.49 5.88 -3.69
C GLY A 197 12.57 4.63 -2.81
N CYS A 198 13.66 4.43 -2.08
CA CYS A 198 13.84 3.29 -1.17
C CYS A 198 13.38 3.66 0.24
N ASP A 199 12.27 3.09 0.69
CA ASP A 199 11.72 3.32 2.03
C ASP A 199 12.20 2.28 3.05
N PHE A 200 12.48 1.05 2.60
CA PHE A 200 12.98 0.00 3.47
C PHE A 200 13.86 -1.01 2.75
N VAL A 201 14.67 -1.73 3.53
CA VAL A 201 15.46 -2.87 3.09
C VAL A 201 15.08 -4.07 3.94
N VAL A 202 14.70 -5.17 3.31
CA VAL A 202 14.61 -6.48 3.95
C VAL A 202 15.85 -7.28 3.57
N CYS A 203 16.53 -7.85 4.55
CA CYS A 203 17.65 -8.75 4.36
C CYS A 203 17.25 -10.13 4.88
N LEU A 204 17.51 -11.17 4.09
CA LEU A 204 17.39 -12.55 4.53
C LEU A 204 18.78 -13.05 4.93
N ASP A 205 18.90 -13.45 6.19
CA ASP A 205 20.13 -14.03 6.70
C ASP A 205 20.39 -15.39 6.04
N ALA A 206 21.63 -15.61 5.62
CA ALA A 206 22.03 -16.91 5.12
C ALA A 206 21.93 -17.94 6.25
N ALA A 207 21.41 -19.12 5.95
CA ALA A 207 21.22 -20.18 6.95
C ALA A 207 22.53 -20.63 7.60
N ASP A 208 23.67 -20.41 6.95
CA ASP A 208 25.02 -20.72 7.44
C ASP A 208 25.73 -19.53 8.12
N GLY A 209 25.04 -18.39 8.27
CA GLY A 209 25.56 -17.18 8.91
C GLY A 209 26.55 -16.38 8.07
N ARG A 210 26.75 -16.72 6.79
CA ARG A 210 27.65 -15.97 5.92
C ARG A 210 26.98 -14.69 5.40
N GLN A 211 27.78 -13.63 5.32
CA GLN A 211 27.38 -12.28 4.92
C GLN A 211 27.61 -12.00 3.43
N ILE A 212 27.68 -13.02 2.57
CA ILE A 212 27.89 -12.86 1.12
C ILE A 212 26.90 -13.73 0.37
N GLY A 213 26.25 -13.16 -0.64
CA GLY A 213 25.24 -13.84 -1.43
C GLY A 213 23.85 -13.84 -0.78
N GLN A 214 23.59 -12.88 0.11
CA GLN A 214 22.30 -12.73 0.78
C GLN A 214 21.22 -12.23 -0.19
N LEU A 215 19.97 -12.60 0.08
CA LEU A 215 18.83 -12.00 -0.62
C LEU A 215 18.48 -10.66 0.04
N PHE A 216 18.50 -9.60 -0.75
CA PHE A 216 17.99 -8.30 -0.37
C PHE A 216 16.68 -8.00 -1.10
N VAL A 217 15.72 -7.44 -0.39
CA VAL A 217 14.50 -6.88 -0.96
C VAL A 217 14.48 -5.39 -0.64
N LEU A 218 14.48 -4.55 -1.67
CA LEU A 218 14.35 -3.11 -1.53
C LEU A 218 12.89 -2.73 -1.70
N GLY A 219 12.37 -1.93 -0.80
CA GLY A 219 10.95 -1.61 -0.73
C GLY A 219 10.66 -0.15 -0.91
N GLN A 220 9.60 0.12 -1.66
CA GLN A 220 8.97 1.42 -1.76
C GLN A 220 7.55 1.34 -1.22
N CYS A 221 7.10 2.40 -0.57
CA CYS A 221 5.73 2.60 -0.12
C CYS A 221 5.07 3.76 -0.86
N ALA A 222 3.80 3.61 -1.21
CA ALA A 222 3.00 4.72 -1.72
C ALA A 222 1.60 4.69 -1.12
N CYS A 223 1.24 5.77 -0.43
CA CYS A 223 -0.06 5.89 0.25
C CYS A 223 -1.04 6.82 -0.47
N GLY A 224 -0.54 7.75 -1.30
CA GLY A 224 -1.38 8.75 -1.98
C GLY A 224 -2.20 8.16 -3.14
N ASN A 225 -3.17 8.93 -3.63
CA ASN A 225 -4.04 8.50 -4.75
C ASN A 225 -3.31 8.35 -6.09
N ASP A 226 -2.09 8.89 -6.19
CA ASP A 226 -1.18 8.77 -7.33
C ASP A 226 -0.23 7.56 -7.21
N TRP A 227 -0.51 6.61 -6.31
CA TRP A 227 0.36 5.47 -6.02
C TRP A 227 0.70 4.65 -7.27
N ASP A 228 -0.23 4.54 -8.23
CA ASP A 228 -0.05 3.73 -9.44
C ASP A 228 0.85 4.38 -10.50
N THR A 229 1.32 5.60 -10.24
CA THR A 229 2.35 6.27 -11.05
C THR A 229 3.76 6.07 -10.50
N LYS A 230 3.91 5.44 -9.32
CA LYS A 230 5.15 5.39 -8.54
C LYS A 230 5.94 4.09 -8.65
N PHE A 231 5.49 3.12 -9.43
CA PHE A 231 6.13 1.78 -9.52
C PHE A 231 7.61 1.80 -9.96
N GLY A 232 8.02 2.86 -10.67
CA GLY A 232 9.37 3.02 -11.20
C GLY A 232 10.29 3.92 -10.38
N ASP A 233 9.81 4.52 -9.28
CA ASP A 233 10.58 5.46 -8.48
C ASP A 233 11.78 4.75 -7.83
N LEU A 234 11.54 3.58 -7.23
CA LEU A 234 12.61 2.67 -6.82
C LEU A 234 13.24 1.99 -8.04
N ASN A 235 14.46 2.42 -8.34
CA ASN A 235 15.22 1.97 -9.49
C ASN A 235 16.63 1.54 -9.08
N LEU A 236 16.98 0.28 -9.35
CA LEU A 236 18.26 -0.31 -8.93
C LEU A 236 19.45 0.37 -9.62
N GLU A 237 19.35 0.71 -10.90
CA GLU A 237 20.41 1.42 -11.62
C GLU A 237 20.67 2.81 -11.03
N ARG A 238 19.63 3.52 -10.61
CA ARG A 238 19.77 4.79 -9.88
C ARG A 238 20.43 4.62 -8.51
N LEU A 239 20.23 3.48 -7.85
CA LEU A 239 20.89 3.17 -6.59
C LEU A 239 22.35 2.75 -6.79
N ARG A 240 22.67 1.96 -7.82
CA ARG A 240 24.03 1.43 -8.09
C ARG A 240 25.10 2.50 -8.11
N LYS A 241 24.79 3.69 -8.63
CA LYS A 241 25.73 4.82 -8.67
C LYS A 241 26.25 5.25 -7.30
N TRP A 242 25.62 4.84 -6.20
CA TRP A 242 26.01 5.14 -4.82
C TRP A 242 26.84 4.04 -4.15
N PHE A 243 26.93 2.84 -4.73
CA PHE A 243 27.47 1.67 -4.06
C PHE A 243 28.49 0.91 -4.93
N LYS A 244 29.69 0.70 -4.38
CA LYS A 244 30.79 -0.02 -5.04
C LYS A 244 31.59 -0.85 -4.03
N PRO A 245 31.57 -2.19 -4.13
CA PRO A 245 30.68 -2.98 -4.98
C PRO A 245 29.20 -2.84 -4.59
N PHE A 246 28.30 -3.11 -5.53
CA PHE A 246 26.89 -3.41 -5.24
C PHE A 246 26.78 -4.85 -4.68
N PRO A 247 25.70 -5.23 -3.96
CA PRO A 247 25.53 -6.60 -3.48
C PRO A 247 25.73 -7.65 -4.57
N VAL A 248 26.28 -8.81 -4.19
CA VAL A 248 26.67 -9.85 -5.15
C VAL A 248 25.44 -10.45 -5.86
N VAL A 249 24.36 -10.62 -5.11
CA VAL A 249 23.05 -11.00 -5.63
C VAL A 249 22.24 -9.73 -5.84
N GLU A 250 21.67 -9.58 -7.04
CA GLU A 250 20.83 -8.44 -7.37
C GLU A 250 19.64 -8.35 -6.41
N PRO A 251 19.43 -7.22 -5.72
CA PRO A 251 18.27 -7.03 -4.86
C PRO A 251 16.96 -7.12 -5.64
N VAL A 252 15.95 -7.72 -5.01
CA VAL A 252 14.60 -7.78 -5.56
C VAL A 252 13.86 -6.50 -5.18
N ARG A 253 13.20 -5.85 -6.14
CA ARG A 253 12.33 -4.71 -5.84
C ARG A 253 11.00 -5.17 -5.25
N SER A 254 10.47 -4.37 -4.34
CA SER A 254 9.14 -4.53 -3.80
C SER A 254 8.43 -3.20 -3.66
N PHE A 255 7.10 -3.25 -3.67
CA PHE A 255 6.25 -2.08 -3.54
C PHE A 255 5.05 -2.40 -2.66
N ALA A 256 4.77 -1.52 -1.70
CA ALA A 256 3.67 -1.64 -0.76
C ALA A 256 2.72 -0.45 -0.83
N THR A 257 1.41 -0.72 -0.77
CA THR A 257 0.36 0.29 -0.76
C THR A 257 -0.79 -0.11 0.17
N PRO A 258 -1.42 0.84 0.90
CA PRO A 258 -2.62 0.57 1.68
C PRO A 258 -3.88 0.44 0.81
N HIS A 259 -3.75 0.71 -0.50
CA HIS A 259 -4.85 0.57 -1.46
C HIS A 259 -5.09 -0.90 -1.78
N HIS A 260 -6.33 -1.25 -2.11
CA HIS A 260 -6.66 -2.55 -2.67
C HIS A 260 -6.46 -2.51 -4.19
N VAL A 261 -5.75 -3.50 -4.75
CA VAL A 261 -5.50 -3.54 -6.19
C VAL A 261 -6.34 -4.62 -6.84
N ALA A 262 -7.05 -4.25 -7.90
CA ALA A 262 -7.85 -5.19 -8.65
C ALA A 262 -6.98 -6.30 -9.27
N ASP A 263 -7.43 -7.55 -9.19
CA ASP A 263 -6.66 -8.73 -9.60
C ASP A 263 -6.17 -8.65 -11.06
N VAL A 264 -6.98 -8.04 -11.93
CA VAL A 264 -6.66 -7.80 -13.34
C VAL A 264 -5.43 -6.91 -13.55
N ARG A 265 -5.06 -6.08 -12.57
CA ARG A 265 -3.87 -5.22 -12.59
C ARG A 265 -2.65 -5.87 -11.94
N LEU A 266 -2.82 -6.86 -11.07
CA LEU A 266 -1.72 -7.43 -10.28
C LEU A 266 -0.56 -7.93 -11.14
N ARG A 267 -0.85 -8.52 -12.31
CA ARG A 267 0.20 -9.00 -13.23
C ARG A 267 1.05 -7.87 -13.79
N GLU A 268 0.42 -6.76 -14.18
CA GLU A 268 1.11 -5.59 -14.76
C GLU A 268 1.93 -4.90 -13.69
N VAL A 269 1.29 -4.58 -12.57
CA VAL A 269 1.93 -3.97 -11.40
C VAL A 269 3.14 -4.77 -10.92
N SER A 270 2.99 -6.09 -10.75
CA SER A 270 4.11 -6.94 -10.28
C SER A 270 5.28 -6.99 -11.26
N ARG A 271 5.05 -6.79 -12.57
CA ARG A 271 6.14 -6.70 -13.55
C ARG A 271 6.93 -5.41 -13.41
N GLU A 272 6.24 -4.32 -13.09
CA GLU A 272 6.84 -2.99 -13.01
C GLU A 272 7.50 -2.73 -11.65
N SER A 273 6.90 -3.22 -10.56
CA SER A 273 7.34 -2.93 -9.19
C SER A 273 8.10 -4.08 -8.53
N GLY A 274 8.07 -5.28 -9.11
CA GLY A 274 8.59 -6.50 -8.50
C GLY A 274 7.57 -7.14 -7.55
N LEU A 275 8.00 -7.48 -6.33
CA LEU A 275 7.08 -8.03 -5.33
C LEU A 275 6.07 -6.96 -4.91
N PHE A 276 4.79 -7.25 -5.05
CA PHE A 276 3.74 -6.26 -4.77
C PHE A 276 2.95 -6.62 -3.51
N PHE A 277 2.67 -5.64 -2.66
CA PHE A 277 1.98 -5.82 -1.37
C PHE A 277 0.88 -4.77 -1.23
N ASP A 278 -0.34 -5.14 -1.56
CA ASP A 278 -1.54 -4.32 -1.36
C ASP A 278 -2.16 -4.56 0.02
N ARG A 279 -3.25 -3.86 0.34
CA ARG A 279 -3.97 -4.02 1.60
C ARG A 279 -4.32 -5.46 1.91
N ALA A 280 -4.86 -6.20 0.94
CA ALA A 280 -5.24 -7.58 1.19
C ALA A 280 -4.03 -8.43 1.54
N ARG A 281 -2.96 -8.37 0.75
CA ARG A 281 -1.76 -9.17 1.02
C ARG A 281 -1.12 -8.80 2.35
N LEU A 282 -1.00 -7.51 2.68
CA LEU A 282 -0.46 -7.05 3.96
C LEU A 282 -1.33 -7.50 5.14
N THR A 283 -2.66 -7.46 5.00
CA THR A 283 -3.60 -7.91 6.04
C THR A 283 -3.48 -9.43 6.25
N SER A 284 -3.44 -10.23 5.18
CA SER A 284 -3.22 -11.68 5.28
C SER A 284 -1.89 -12.02 5.94
N ILE A 285 -0.81 -11.35 5.56
CA ILE A 285 0.50 -11.54 6.20
C ILE A 285 0.40 -11.25 7.69
N ALA A 286 -0.25 -10.14 8.07
CA ALA A 286 -0.39 -9.77 9.48
C ALA A 286 -1.20 -10.78 10.28
N SER A 287 -2.24 -11.39 9.70
CA SER A 287 -3.06 -12.39 10.40
C SER A 287 -2.34 -13.72 10.64
N GLU A 288 -1.31 -14.01 9.84
CA GLU A 288 -0.50 -15.24 9.94
C GLU A 288 0.84 -15.02 10.65
N ALA A 289 1.24 -13.76 10.81
CA ALA A 289 2.49 -13.36 11.42
C ALA A 289 2.52 -13.64 12.94
N PRO A 290 3.72 -13.89 13.52
CA PRO A 290 3.92 -13.87 14.96
C PRO A 290 3.41 -12.55 15.59
N SER A 291 2.87 -12.64 16.81
CA SER A 291 2.26 -11.50 17.51
C SER A 291 3.24 -10.36 17.83
N ASP A 292 4.55 -10.61 17.76
CA ASP A 292 5.60 -9.64 18.03
C ASP A 292 6.16 -8.98 16.76
N VAL A 293 5.63 -9.31 15.56
CA VAL A 293 6.03 -8.67 14.30
C VAL A 293 5.78 -7.16 14.36
N LEU A 294 4.68 -6.74 14.97
CA LEU A 294 4.46 -5.34 15.33
C LEU A 294 4.65 -5.21 16.85
N ASP A 295 5.50 -4.28 17.27
CA ASP A 295 5.65 -4.02 18.70
C ASP A 295 4.48 -3.21 19.26
N GLU A 296 4.29 -3.26 20.57
CA GLU A 296 3.23 -2.55 21.29
C GLU A 296 3.21 -1.04 20.96
N GLY A 297 4.38 -0.45 20.68
CA GLY A 297 4.50 0.96 20.31
C GLY A 297 3.87 1.26 18.95
N ILE A 298 4.13 0.43 17.94
CA ILE A 298 3.50 0.55 16.62
C ILE A 298 2.01 0.27 16.70
N GLU A 299 1.60 -0.79 17.40
CA GLU A 299 0.19 -1.14 17.54
C GLU A 299 -0.61 -0.01 18.22
N GLN A 300 -0.07 0.57 19.30
CA GLN A 300 -0.70 1.70 19.96
C GLN A 300 -0.77 2.93 19.03
N ARG A 301 0.27 3.16 18.22
CA ARG A 301 0.28 4.25 17.25
C ARG A 301 -0.79 4.05 16.17
N ILE A 302 -0.96 2.83 15.67
CA ILE A 302 -2.01 2.45 14.74
C ILE A 302 -3.38 2.78 15.34
N ARG A 303 -3.67 2.29 16.55
CA ARG A 303 -4.95 2.54 17.22
C ARG A 303 -5.25 4.03 17.39
N ASN A 304 -4.25 4.81 17.79
CA ASN A 304 -4.38 6.26 17.95
C ASN A 304 -4.66 6.96 16.62
N LEU A 305 -4.00 6.55 15.53
CA LEU A 305 -4.20 7.15 14.21
C LEU A 305 -5.56 6.78 13.62
N VAL A 306 -6.02 5.53 13.80
CA VAL A 306 -7.38 5.16 13.41
C VAL A 306 -8.40 5.99 14.19
N GLN A 307 -8.22 6.14 15.50
CA GLN A 307 -9.12 6.96 16.32
C GLN A 307 -9.14 8.43 15.89
N LEU A 308 -7.98 8.98 15.52
CA LEU A 308 -7.85 10.35 15.01
C LEU A 308 -8.64 10.57 13.70
N VAL A 309 -8.61 9.59 12.80
CA VAL A 309 -9.35 9.69 11.52
C VAL A 309 -10.85 9.54 11.72
N LEU A 310 -11.27 8.77 12.74
CA LEU A 310 -12.69 8.51 13.02
C LEU A 310 -13.36 9.54 13.93
N SER A 311 -12.58 10.37 14.65
CA SER A 311 -13.09 11.48 15.47
C SER A 311 -13.53 12.68 14.64
#